data_AF-A0A511CET4-F1
#
_entry.id   AF-A0A511CET4-F1
#
_cell.length_a   1.000
_cell.length_b   1.000
_cell.length_c   1.000
_cell.angle_alpha   90.00
_cell.angle_beta   90.00
_cell.angle_gamma   90.00
#
_symmetry.space_group_name_H-M   'P 1'
#
loop_
_entity.id
_entity.type
_entity.pdbx_description
1 polymer ?
#
loop_
_entity_poly.entity_id
_entity_poly.type
_entity_poly.pdbx_seq_one_letter_code
_entity_poly.pdbx_strand_id
1 'polypeptide(L)'
;MGLAFIILEIRRIKRIKYFNLIENDLIINQTFSDQKRYDLKAISSWTENHYNLLGIKTGNEIIINIEGEKIRLFERNSKDYEKLSDYLNDKLSTKYENYR
;
A
#
# COMPACT_ATOMS: atom_id res chain seq x y z
N MET A 1 9.19 -38.00 -25.90
CA MET A 1 8.42 -36.73 -25.75
C MET A 1 8.54 -36.29 -24.30
N GLY A 2 9.42 -35.33 -24.02
CA GLY A 2 9.68 -34.87 -22.66
C GLY A 2 8.72 -33.76 -22.28
N LEU A 3 7.92 -33.97 -21.23
CA LEU A 3 7.15 -32.91 -20.59
C LEU A 3 8.13 -31.96 -19.90
N ALA A 4 8.45 -30.85 -20.56
CA ALA A 4 9.17 -29.76 -19.93
C ALA A 4 8.22 -29.16 -18.88
N PHE A 5 8.39 -29.58 -17.63
CA PHE A 5 7.84 -28.84 -16.49
C PHE A 5 8.57 -27.50 -16.46
N ILE A 6 7.98 -26.49 -17.10
CA ILE A 6 8.33 -25.10 -16.86
C ILE A 6 7.88 -24.85 -15.41
N ILE A 7 8.79 -25.12 -14.49
CA ILE A 7 8.67 -24.66 -13.11
C ILE A 7 8.79 -23.14 -13.24
N LEU A 8 7.65 -22.47 -13.40
CA LEU A 8 7.53 -21.06 -13.09
C LEU A 8 7.91 -20.99 -11.60
N GLU A 9 9.19 -20.71 -11.35
CA GLU A 9 9.65 -20.30 -10.04
C GLU A 9 9.00 -18.94 -9.80
N ILE A 10 7.73 -18.98 -9.36
CA ILE A 10 7.00 -17.83 -8.85
C ILE A 10 7.75 -17.47 -7.58
N ARG A 11 8.90 -16.79 -7.73
CA ARG A 11 9.45 -15.96 -6.66
C ARG A 11 8.25 -15.22 -6.12
N ARG A 12 8.00 -15.34 -4.82
CA ARG A 12 6.92 -14.69 -4.08
C ARG A 12 7.04 -13.16 -4.18
N ILE A 13 6.92 -12.62 -5.38
CA ILE A 13 6.78 -11.21 -5.64
C ILE A 13 5.29 -10.97 -5.35
N LYS A 14 4.94 -10.90 -4.06
CA LYS A 14 3.63 -10.45 -3.58
C LYS A 14 3.47 -8.97 -3.93
N ARG A 15 3.41 -8.68 -5.23
CA ARG A 15 3.28 -7.32 -5.75
C ARG A 15 1.84 -6.92 -5.58
N ILE A 16 1.61 -5.76 -4.97
CA ILE A 16 0.29 -5.15 -4.91
C ILE A 16 -0.11 -4.79 -6.35
N LYS A 17 -1.23 -5.32 -6.81
CA LYS A 17 -1.82 -5.03 -8.11
C LYS A 17 -2.67 -3.77 -8.02
N TYR A 18 -3.56 -3.73 -7.04
CA TYR A 18 -4.37 -2.56 -6.69
C TYR A 18 -4.78 -2.64 -5.22
N PHE A 19 -5.20 -1.52 -4.66
CA PHE A 19 -5.78 -1.45 -3.33
C PHE A 19 -7.00 -0.55 -3.37
N ASN A 20 -7.97 -0.74 -2.48
CA ASN A 20 -9.14 0.12 -2.39
C ASN A 20 -9.38 0.50 -0.93
N LEU A 21 -10.03 1.63 -0.73
CA LEU A 21 -10.46 2.09 0.59
C LEU A 21 -11.97 1.90 0.71
N ILE A 22 -12.42 1.12 1.68
CA ILE A 22 -13.84 0.96 1.99
C ILE A 22 -14.04 1.31 3.46
N GLU A 23 -14.69 2.44 3.72
CA GLU A 23 -14.89 2.98 5.07
C GLU A 23 -13.57 3.13 5.85
N ASN A 24 -13.26 2.21 6.78
CA ASN A 24 -12.02 2.20 7.55
C ASN A 24 -11.11 1.01 7.21
N ASP A 25 -11.41 0.29 6.13
CA ASP A 25 -10.65 -0.87 5.70
C ASP A 25 -9.80 -0.58 4.47
N LEU A 26 -8.52 -0.94 4.58
CA LEU A 26 -7.62 -1.02 3.44
C LEU A 26 -7.66 -2.43 2.87
N ILE A 27 -8.14 -2.54 1.65
CA ILE A 27 -8.18 -3.80 0.91
C ILE A 27 -7.03 -3.82 -0.08
N ILE A 28 -6.15 -4.82 0.02
CA ILE A 28 -4.99 -5.00 -0.85
C ILE A 28 -5.14 -6.27 -1.67
N ASN A 29 -5.12 -6.10 -2.99
CA ASN A 29 -5.07 -7.20 -3.93
C ASN A 29 -3.62 -7.39 -4.42
N GLN A 30 -3.09 -8.60 -4.25
CA GLN A 30 -1.74 -8.97 -4.63
C GLN A 30 -1.75 -9.95 -5.81
N THR A 31 -0.72 -9.90 -6.64
CA THR A 31 -0.57 -10.88 -7.72
C THR A 31 -0.28 -12.26 -7.10
N PHE A 32 -1.03 -13.28 -7.52
CA PHE A 32 -0.86 -14.68 -7.08
C PHE A 32 -1.02 -14.91 -5.56
N SER A 33 -1.77 -14.05 -4.88
CA SER A 33 -2.09 -14.20 -3.45
C SER A 33 -3.52 -13.74 -3.20
N ASP A 34 -4.12 -14.27 -2.13
CA ASP A 34 -5.44 -13.85 -1.68
C ASP A 34 -5.45 -12.36 -1.32
N GLN A 35 -6.63 -11.77 -1.45
CA GLN A 35 -6.92 -10.41 -1.01
C GLN A 35 -6.68 -10.31 0.50
N LYS A 36 -5.91 -9.31 0.92
CA LYS A 36 -5.74 -8.96 2.32
C LYS A 36 -6.60 -7.77 2.67
N ARG A 37 -7.15 -7.76 3.88
CA ARG A 37 -7.91 -6.66 4.46
C ARG A 37 -7.23 -6.24 5.75
N TYR A 38 -7.05 -4.94 5.93
CA TYR A 38 -6.43 -4.35 7.10
C TYR A 38 -7.31 -3.23 7.66
N ASP A 39 -7.48 -3.18 8.98
CA ASP A 39 -8.18 -2.07 9.65
C ASP A 39 -7.23 -0.86 9.76
N LEU A 40 -7.57 0.26 9.14
CA LEU A 40 -6.76 1.48 9.17
C LEU A 40 -6.47 1.99 10.60
N LYS A 41 -7.30 1.64 11.59
CA LYS A 41 -7.05 1.98 12.99
C LYS A 41 -5.82 1.29 13.57
N ALA A 42 -5.41 0.16 12.99
CA ALA A 42 -4.23 -0.60 13.38
C ALA A 42 -2.91 -0.05 12.78
N ILE A 43 -2.98 1.04 12.01
CA ILE A 43 -1.78 1.71 11.49
C ILE A 43 -1.00 2.29 12.67
N SER A 44 0.25 1.83 12.81
CA SER A 44 1.16 2.26 13.86
C SER A 44 2.06 3.43 13.44
N SER A 45 2.27 3.61 12.13
CA SER A 45 3.02 4.72 11.55
C SER A 45 2.83 4.74 10.04
N TRP A 46 3.00 5.90 9.41
CA TRP A 46 2.99 6.03 7.96
C TRP A 46 3.93 7.14 7.48
N THR A 47 4.30 7.10 6.22
CA THR A 47 5.05 8.16 5.53
C THR A 47 4.59 8.24 4.07
N GLU A 48 4.56 9.43 3.50
CA GLU A 48 4.29 9.64 2.08
C GLU A 48 5.53 10.18 1.37
N ASN A 49 5.88 9.55 0.25
CA ASN A 49 7.01 9.92 -0.60
C ASN A 49 6.50 10.42 -1.94
N HIS A 50 7.00 11.59 -2.35
CA HIS A 50 6.75 12.14 -3.68
C HIS A 50 8.02 12.01 -4.51
N TYR A 51 7.99 11.17 -5.55
CA TYR A 51 9.14 10.95 -6.41
C TYR A 51 9.09 11.89 -7.62
N ASN A 52 10.08 12.77 -7.72
CA ASN A 52 10.32 13.61 -8.89
C ASN A 52 11.65 13.22 -9.54
N LEU A 53 11.64 12.96 -10.85
CA LEU A 53 12.85 12.73 -11.64
C LEU A 53 12.96 13.86 -12.67
N LEU A 54 14.04 14.63 -12.61
CA LEU A 54 14.30 15.75 -13.54
C LEU A 54 13.15 16.76 -13.63
N GLY A 55 12.47 17.03 -12.50
CA GLY A 55 11.33 17.94 -12.44
C GLY A 55 10.00 17.33 -12.92
N ILE A 56 9.99 16.07 -13.34
CA ILE A 56 8.77 15.34 -13.72
C ILE A 56 8.29 14.51 -12.52
N LYS A 57 7.01 14.65 -12.16
CA LYS A 57 6.38 13.80 -11.13
C LYS A 57 6.33 12.36 -11.63
N THR A 58 7.14 11.48 -11.04
CA THR A 58 7.27 10.06 -11.43
C THR A 58 6.39 9.11 -10.63
N GLY A 59 5.80 9.59 -9.54
CA GLY A 59 4.76 8.90 -8.79
C GLY A 59 4.86 9.16 -7.30
N ASN A 60 3.74 9.00 -6.60
CA ASN A 60 3.72 9.02 -5.15
C ASN A 60 3.61 7.60 -4.57
N GLU A 61 4.15 7.43 -3.38
CA GLU A 61 4.09 6.19 -2.60
C GLU A 61 3.72 6.52 -1.15
N ILE A 62 2.69 5.86 -0.64
CA ILE A 62 2.38 5.80 0.78
C ILE A 62 3.00 4.52 1.33
N ILE A 63 3.78 4.66 2.39
CA ILE A 63 4.32 3.55 3.16
C ILE A 63 3.61 3.53 4.51
N ILE A 64 2.93 2.43 4.83
CA ILE A 64 2.28 2.21 6.13
C ILE A 64 2.93 1.04 6.85
N ASN A 65 3.02 1.15 8.17
CA ASN A 65 3.24 0.00 9.05
C ASN A 65 1.91 -0.31 9.73
N ILE A 66 1.41 -1.53 9.54
CA ILE A 66 0.16 -2.01 10.09
C ILE A 66 0.32 -3.46 10.53
N GLU A 67 -0.09 -3.77 11.76
CA GLU A 67 0.01 -5.13 12.33
C GLU A 67 1.44 -5.73 12.25
N GLY A 68 2.47 -4.88 12.32
CA GLY A 68 3.87 -5.29 12.18
C GLY A 68 4.34 -5.54 10.74
N GLU A 69 3.46 -5.39 9.74
CA GLU A 69 3.81 -5.47 8.32
C GLU A 69 4.05 -4.07 7.73
N LYS A 70 5.15 -3.94 6.97
CA LYS A 70 5.44 -2.74 6.18
C LYS A 70 4.86 -2.89 4.78
N ILE A 71 3.93 -2.00 4.42
CA ILE A 71 3.20 -2.03 3.16
C ILE A 71 3.51 -0.78 2.35
N ARG A 72 3.72 -0.95 1.04
CA ARG A 72 4.06 0.11 0.09
C ARG A 72 2.96 0.24 -0.96
N LEU A 73 2.29 1.37 -0.98
CA LEU A 73 1.11 1.64 -1.80
C LEU A 73 1.43 2.77 -2.79
N PHE A 74 1.43 2.45 -4.07
CA PHE A 74 1.74 3.43 -5.12
C PHE A 74 0.48 4.08 -5.68
N GLU A 75 0.53 5.38 -5.95
CA GLU A 75 -0.56 6.17 -6.56
C GLU A 75 -1.12 5.51 -7.82
N ARG A 76 -0.24 5.04 -8.71
CA ARG A 76 -0.63 4.37 -9.96
C ARG A 76 -1.45 3.08 -9.75
N ASN A 77 -1.41 2.49 -8.56
CA ASN A 77 -2.08 1.22 -8.28
C ASN A 77 -3.54 1.41 -7.84
N SER A 78 -3.98 2.62 -7.49
CA SER A 78 -5.36 2.83 -7.03
C SER A 78 -5.85 4.26 -7.26
N LYS A 79 -7.15 4.37 -7.55
CA LYS A 79 -7.87 5.65 -7.55
C LYS A 79 -8.18 6.17 -6.14
N ASP A 80 -8.12 5.31 -5.13
CA ASP A 80 -8.35 5.68 -3.73
C ASP A 80 -7.06 6.15 -3.03
N TYR A 81 -5.96 6.34 -3.77
CA TYR A 81 -4.70 6.82 -3.20
C TYR A 81 -4.87 8.15 -2.47
N GLU A 82 -5.47 9.15 -3.12
CA GLU A 82 -5.70 10.48 -2.53
C GLU A 82 -6.57 10.37 -1.27
N LYS A 83 -7.66 9.58 -1.32
CA LYS A 83 -8.52 9.35 -0.15
C LYS A 83 -7.77 8.73 1.02
N LEU A 84 -6.84 7.82 0.73
CA LEU A 84 -5.99 7.21 1.76
C LEU A 84 -4.99 8.23 2.32
N SER A 85 -4.34 9.03 1.47
CA SER A 85 -3.46 10.12 1.93
C SER A 85 -4.22 11.09 2.83
N ASP A 86 -5.40 11.55 2.40
CA ASP A 86 -6.27 12.45 3.16
C ASP A 86 -6.66 11.83 4.51
N TYR A 87 -7.07 10.55 4.53
CA TYR A 87 -7.42 9.84 5.76
C TYR A 87 -6.25 9.81 6.74
N LEU A 88 -5.04 9.49 6.26
CA LEU A 88 -3.84 9.40 7.08
C LEU A 88 -3.42 10.77 7.61
N ASN A 89 -3.52 11.81 6.79
CA ASN A 89 -3.24 13.19 7.19
C ASN A 89 -4.25 13.71 8.21
N ASP A 90 -5.55 13.45 8.04
CA ASP A 90 -6.60 13.98 8.92
C ASP A 90 -6.67 13.22 10.26
N LYS A 91 -6.72 11.88 10.20
CA LYS A 91 -6.99 11.06 11.41
C LYS A 91 -5.76 10.74 12.24
N LEU A 92 -4.56 10.67 11.63
CA LEU A 92 -3.34 10.36 12.38
C LEU A 92 -2.56 11.60 12.79
N SER A 93 -2.65 12.74 12.10
CA SER A 93 -2.05 14.00 12.61
C SER A 93 -2.63 14.35 13.98
N THR A 94 -3.96 14.27 14.12
CA THR A 94 -4.69 14.47 15.38
C THR A 94 -4.26 13.50 16.49
N LYS A 95 -3.84 12.28 16.13
CA LYS A 95 -3.37 11.26 17.10
C LYS A 95 -1.95 11.54 17.62
N TYR A 96 -1.11 12.24 16.84
CA TYR A 96 0.27 12.57 17.22
C TYR A 96 0.44 14.01 17.75
N GLU A 97 -0.50 14.93 17.50
CA GLU A 97 -0.50 16.24 18.17
C GLU A 97 -0.77 16.13 19.68
N ASN A 98 -1.55 15.13 20.12
CA ASN A 98 -1.84 14.89 21.54
C ASN A 98 -0.68 14.29 22.36
N TYR A 99 0.53 14.19 21.78
CA TYR A 99 1.75 13.75 22.46
C TYR A 99 2.81 14.86 22.56
N ARG A 100 2.45 16.11 22.27
CA ARG A 100 3.30 17.29 22.42
C ARG A 100 2.95 18.07 23.68
#